data_AF-A0A2V6IDB6-F1
#
_entry.id   AF-A0A2V6IDB6-F1
#
_cell.length_a   1.000
_cell.length_b   1.000
_cell.length_c   1.000
_cell.angle_alpha   90.00
_cell.angle_beta   90.00
_cell.angle_gamma   90.00
#
_symmetry.space_group_name_H-M   'P 1'
#
loop_
_entity.id
_entity.type
_entity.pdbx_description
1 polymer ?
#
loop_
_entity_poly.entity_id
_entity_poly.type
_entity_poly.pdbx_seq_one_letter_code
_entity_poly.pdbx_strand_id
1 'polypeptide(L)'
;MNPAISYIIASVQRSGTHLLCSILRSTGVGGSPEEHFLSKPGETWEKRWGAPSRLAYVQNVLRQNTAANGVFGTVVMWSYFERMLEMLQEIPLK
;
A
#
# COMPACT_ATOMS: atom_id res chain seq x y z
N MET A 1 0.20 -13.66 2.19
CA MET A 1 0.73 -14.16 0.92
C MET A 1 1.89 -13.27 0.51
N ASN A 2 2.95 -13.82 -0.06
CA ASN A 2 3.99 -13.02 -0.69
C ASN A 2 3.55 -12.75 -2.14
N PRO A 3 3.51 -11.50 -2.62
CA PRO A 3 3.07 -11.23 -3.98
C PRO A 3 4.04 -11.83 -5.00
N ALA A 4 3.48 -12.40 -6.07
CA ALA A 4 4.23 -12.84 -7.25
C ALA A 4 4.43 -11.68 -8.24
N ILE A 5 3.43 -10.80 -8.35
CA ILE A 5 3.43 -9.61 -9.22
C ILE A 5 2.86 -8.45 -8.41
N SER A 6 3.44 -7.26 -8.59
CA SER A 6 3.01 -6.03 -7.92
C SER A 6 2.86 -4.88 -8.91
N TYR A 7 1.90 -4.00 -8.66
CA TYR A 7 1.75 -2.73 -9.38
C TYR A 7 1.45 -1.58 -8.43
N ILE A 8 1.82 -0.37 -8.84
CA ILE A 8 1.52 0.88 -8.14
C ILE A 8 0.68 1.75 -9.06
N ILE A 9 -0.46 2.23 -8.56
CA ILE A 9 -1.23 3.30 -9.19
C ILE A 9 -0.66 4.62 -8.69
N ALA A 10 0.19 5.25 -9.50
CA ALA A 10 0.73 6.59 -9.24
C ALA A 10 -0.30 7.64 -9.68
N SER A 11 -0.73 8.51 -8.77
CA SER A 11 -1.80 9.47 -9.06
C SER A 11 -1.77 10.73 -8.18
N VAL A 12 -2.80 11.56 -8.30
CA VAL A 12 -3.11 12.72 -7.45
C VAL A 12 -4.55 12.60 -6.93
N GLN A 13 -4.90 13.38 -5.90
CA GLN A 13 -6.23 13.33 -5.30
C GLN A 13 -7.35 13.66 -6.31
N ARG A 14 -8.51 13.02 -6.12
CA ARG A 14 -9.75 13.27 -6.88
C ARG A 14 -9.65 13.01 -8.40
N SER A 15 -8.74 12.14 -8.81
CA SER A 15 -8.49 11.74 -10.21
C SER A 15 -9.23 10.46 -10.66
N GLY A 16 -10.16 9.95 -9.86
CA GLY A 16 -10.88 8.71 -10.15
C GLY A 16 -10.20 7.43 -9.62
N THR A 17 -9.10 7.54 -8.88
CA THR A 17 -8.38 6.37 -8.33
C THR A 17 -9.27 5.45 -7.48
N HIS A 18 -10.19 6.01 -6.68
CA HIS A 18 -11.14 5.19 -5.92
C HIS A 18 -12.06 4.34 -6.81
N LEU A 19 -12.51 4.89 -7.95
CA LEU A 19 -13.34 4.17 -8.91
C LEU A 19 -12.53 3.03 -9.54
N LEU A 20 -11.32 3.32 -10.03
CA LEU A 20 -10.42 2.31 -10.59
C LEU A 20 -10.13 1.18 -9.58
N CYS A 21 -9.80 1.53 -8.34
CA CYS A 21 -9.52 0.55 -7.29
C CYS A 21 -10.75 -0.32 -6.96
N SER A 22 -11.96 0.24 -7.00
CA SER A 22 -13.19 -0.53 -6.78
C SER A 22 -13.41 -1.57 -7.87
N ILE A 23 -13.13 -1.21 -9.12
CA ILE A 23 -13.24 -2.12 -10.27
C ILE A 23 -12.18 -3.21 -10.16
N LEU A 24 -10.91 -2.86 -9.92
CA LEU A 24 -9.81 -3.81 -9.74
C LEU A 24 -10.10 -4.83 -8.63
N ARG A 25 -10.60 -4.37 -7.47
CA ARG A 25 -11.05 -5.27 -6.40
C ARG A 25 -12.17 -6.20 -6.84
N SER A 26 -13.18 -5.67 -7.54
CA SER A 26 -14.34 -6.46 -7.97
C SER A 26 -13.97 -7.61 -8.93
N THR A 27 -12.83 -7.51 -9.62
CA THR A 27 -12.34 -8.60 -10.47
C THR A 27 -11.88 -9.83 -9.68
N GLY A 28 -11.57 -9.69 -8.38
CA GLY A 28 -10.99 -10.75 -7.55
C GLY A 28 -9.53 -11.13 -7.91
N VAL A 29 -8.99 -10.61 -9.01
CA VAL A 29 -7.65 -10.94 -9.53
C VAL A 29 -6.69 -9.74 -9.51
N GLY A 30 -7.21 -8.52 -9.30
CA GLY A 30 -6.42 -7.29 -9.25
C GLY A 30 -5.83 -6.95 -7.88
N GLY A 31 -5.94 -7.84 -6.89
CA GLY A 31 -5.61 -7.52 -5.49
C GLY A 31 -6.59 -6.54 -4.86
N SER A 32 -6.17 -5.90 -3.76
CA SER A 32 -6.95 -4.88 -3.05
C SER A 32 -6.21 -3.54 -2.98
N PRO A 33 -6.11 -2.80 -4.12
CA PRO A 33 -5.35 -1.55 -4.17
C PRO A 33 -6.04 -0.43 -3.39
N GLU A 34 -5.37 0.11 -2.39
CA GLU A 34 -5.78 1.31 -1.65
C GLU A 34 -4.55 2.15 -1.30
N GLU A 35 -4.78 3.32 -0.69
CA GLU A 35 -3.73 4.21 -0.18
C GLU A 35 -3.14 3.68 1.13
N HIS A 36 -2.65 2.43 1.12
CA HIS A 36 -2.10 1.75 2.30
C HIS A 36 -1.02 2.58 2.97
N PHE A 37 -0.17 3.23 2.17
CA PHE A 37 0.99 3.97 2.65
C PHE A 37 0.74 5.45 2.92
N LEU A 38 -0.52 5.91 2.91
CA LEU A 38 -0.85 7.26 3.34
C LEU A 38 -0.55 7.43 4.84
N SER A 39 0.29 8.41 5.17
CA SER A 39 0.54 8.84 6.55
C SER A 39 0.34 10.34 6.67
N LYS A 40 -0.27 10.79 7.77
CA LYS A 40 -0.34 12.22 8.09
C LYS A 40 1.00 12.70 8.69
N PRO A 41 1.28 14.02 8.67
CA PRO A 41 2.44 14.56 9.37
C PRO A 41 2.47 14.11 10.84
N GLY A 42 3.62 13.61 11.29
CA GLY A 42 3.82 13.10 12.65
C GLY A 42 3.35 11.66 12.90
N GLU A 43 2.66 11.02 11.95
CA GLU A 43 2.25 9.62 12.05
C GLU A 43 3.28 8.67 11.41
N THR A 44 3.28 7.44 11.92
CA THR A 44 3.98 6.28 11.34
C THR A 44 2.97 5.17 11.13
N TRP A 45 3.16 4.35 10.09
CA TRP A 45 2.18 3.30 9.76
C TRP A 45 2.00 2.30 10.89
N GLU A 46 3.10 1.87 11.50
CA GLU A 46 3.08 0.89 12.58
C GLU A 46 2.30 1.38 13.79
N LYS A 47 2.44 2.66 14.17
CA LYS A 47 1.67 3.24 15.28
C LYS A 47 0.20 3.40 14.94
N ARG A 48 -0.10 3.91 13.72
CA ARG A 48 -1.48 4.14 13.27
C ARG A 48 -2.30 2.85 13.24
N TRP A 49 -1.66 1.72 12.94
CA TRP A 49 -2.33 0.42 12.76
C TRP A 49 -2.00 -0.59 13.88
N GLY A 50 -1.33 -0.15 14.95
CA GLY A 50 -0.97 -1.02 16.08
C GLY A 50 -0.04 -2.18 15.70
N ALA A 51 0.77 -2.04 14.65
CA ALA A 51 1.74 -3.05 14.26
C ALA A 51 3.00 -2.96 15.15
N PRO A 52 3.66 -4.08 15.46
CA PRO A 52 4.82 -4.10 16.35
C PRO A 52 6.06 -3.42 15.74
N SER A 53 6.11 -3.30 14.41
CA SER A 53 7.17 -2.59 13.69
C SER A 53 6.70 -2.19 12.31
N ARG A 54 7.45 -1.31 11.66
CA ARG A 54 7.17 -0.89 10.28
C ARG A 54 7.28 -2.04 9.28
N LEU A 55 8.28 -2.89 9.44
CA LEU A 55 8.42 -4.09 8.62
C LEU A 55 7.19 -5.00 8.77
N ALA A 56 6.71 -5.20 9.99
CA ALA A 56 5.50 -5.99 10.24
C ALA A 56 4.26 -5.35 9.59
N TYR A 57 4.16 -4.02 9.61
CA TYR A 57 3.10 -3.32 8.90
C TYR A 57 3.14 -3.59 7.39
N VAL A 58 4.30 -3.39 6.74
CA VAL A 58 4.47 -3.63 5.29
C VAL A 58 4.14 -5.08 4.95
N GLN A 59 4.66 -6.04 5.74
CA GLN A 59 4.36 -7.47 5.55
C GLN A 59 2.87 -7.78 5.69
N ASN A 60 2.16 -7.13 6.62
CA ASN A 60 0.72 -7.28 6.77
C ASN A 60 -0.04 -6.70 5.58
N VAL A 61 0.33 -5.51 5.10
CA VAL A 61 -0.28 -4.90 3.89
C VAL A 61 -0.13 -5.83 2.70
N LEU A 62 1.08 -6.33 2.43
CA LEU A 62 1.32 -7.29 1.36
C LEU A 62 0.47 -8.55 1.56
N ARG A 63 0.47 -9.11 2.77
CA ARG A 63 -0.25 -10.36 3.06
C ARG A 63 -1.76 -10.25 2.87
N GLN A 64 -2.37 -9.15 3.29
CA GLN A 64 -3.82 -8.97 3.31
C GLN A 64 -4.40 -8.50 1.97
N ASN A 65 -3.60 -7.78 1.18
CA ASN A 65 -4.08 -7.13 -0.05
C ASN A 65 -3.61 -7.81 -1.34
N THR A 66 -2.87 -8.91 -1.24
CA THR A 66 -2.53 -9.78 -2.37
C THR A 66 -3.72 -10.71 -2.67
N ALA A 67 -4.20 -10.71 -3.92
CA ALA A 67 -5.25 -11.64 -4.36
C ALA A 67 -4.76 -13.09 -4.41
N ALA A 68 -5.68 -14.05 -4.50
CA ALA A 68 -5.37 -15.48 -4.50
C ALA A 68 -4.44 -15.90 -5.66
N ASN A 69 -4.44 -15.15 -6.77
CA ASN A 69 -3.55 -15.33 -7.92
C ASN A 69 -2.16 -14.68 -7.73
N GLY A 70 -1.84 -14.15 -6.55
CA GLY A 70 -0.53 -13.57 -6.24
C GLY A 70 -0.33 -12.11 -6.67
N VAL A 71 -1.37 -11.43 -7.16
CA VAL A 71 -1.29 -10.01 -7.57
C VAL A 71 -1.51 -9.09 -6.37
N PHE A 72 -0.57 -8.17 -6.15
CA PHE A 72 -0.69 -7.07 -5.20
C PHE A 72 -0.76 -5.72 -5.92
N GLY A 73 -1.64 -4.85 -5.43
CA GLY A 73 -1.79 -3.48 -5.92
C GLY A 73 -1.81 -2.50 -4.76
N THR A 74 -1.28 -1.30 -4.99
CA THR A 74 -1.38 -0.19 -4.04
C THR A 74 -1.50 1.14 -4.78
N VAL A 75 -2.02 2.15 -4.09
CA VAL A 75 -2.09 3.52 -4.58
C VAL A 75 -1.03 4.36 -3.88
N VAL A 76 -0.37 5.21 -4.66
CA VAL A 76 0.54 6.22 -4.13
C VAL A 76 0.17 7.57 -4.75
N MET A 77 -0.34 8.47 -3.91
CA MET A 77 -0.57 9.85 -4.32
C MET A 77 0.72 10.66 -4.21
N TRP A 78 0.92 11.58 -5.14
CA TRP A 78 2.09 12.46 -5.15
C TRP A 78 2.30 13.20 -3.82
N SER A 79 1.22 13.65 -3.18
CA SER A 79 1.26 14.45 -1.96
C SER A 79 1.93 13.78 -0.75
N TYR A 80 2.03 12.45 -0.72
CA TYR A 80 2.67 11.71 0.37
C TYR A 80 3.79 10.79 -0.11
N PHE A 81 4.17 10.87 -1.39
CA PHE A 81 5.16 9.99 -1.98
C PHE A 81 6.52 10.08 -1.25
N GLU A 82 7.04 11.28 -1.02
CA GLU A 82 8.32 11.49 -0.34
C GLU A 82 8.29 10.92 1.08
N ARG A 83 7.21 11.20 1.82
CA ARG A 83 7.02 10.70 3.18
C ARG A 83 6.95 9.17 3.23
N MET A 84 6.30 8.54 2.24
CA MET A 84 6.32 7.08 2.10
C MET A 84 7.75 6.58 1.87
N LEU A 85 8.51 7.21 0.98
CA LEU A 85 9.87 6.80 0.64
C LEU A 85 10.81 6.88 1.86
N GLU A 86 10.77 7.97 2.62
CA GLU A 86 11.51 8.13 3.88
C GLU A 86 11.22 6.97 4.84
N MET A 87 9.94 6.68 5.08
CA MET A 87 9.53 5.63 6.01
C MET A 87 9.97 4.24 5.54
N LEU A 88 10.01 3.98 4.23
CA LEU A 88 10.53 2.73 3.67
C LEU A 88 12.04 2.61 3.84
N GLN A 89 12.79 3.70 3.65
CA GLN A 89 14.25 3.72 3.79
C GLN A 89 14.73 3.48 5.23
N GLU A 90 13.91 3.85 6.22
CA GLU A 90 14.15 3.57 7.64
C GLU A 90 13.96 2.07 7.99
N ILE A 91 13.43 1.24 7.09
CA ILE A 91 13.36 -0.20 7.32
C ILE A 91 14.75 -0.80 7.13
N PRO A 92 15.32 -1.48 8.15
CA PRO A 92 16.64 -2.08 8.02
C PRO A 92 16.67 -3.10 6.88
N LEU A 93 17.61 -2.94 5.94
CA LEU A 93 17.95 -3.99 4.99
C LEU A 93 18.63 -5.12 5.78
N LYS A 94 18.19 -6.36 5.56
CA LYS A 94 18.87 -7.55 6.09
C LYS A 94 20.20 -7.77 5.37
#